data_AF-A0A2G9GMT9-F1
#
_entry.id   AF-A0A2G9GMT9-F1
#
_cell.length_a   1.000
_cell.length_b   1.000
_cell.length_c   1.000
_cell.angle_alpha   90.00
_cell.angle_beta   90.00
_cell.angle_gamma   90.00
#
_symmetry.space_group_name_H-M   'P 1'
#
loop_
_entity.id
_entity.type
_entity.pdbx_description
1 polymer ?
#
loop_
_entity_poly.entity_id
_entity_poly.type
_entity_poly.pdbx_seq_one_letter_code
_entity_poly.pdbx_strand_id
1 'polypeptide(L)' 'MQHCAERCRFCMGTGSVTVELGGDQKEVSRCINCDGVGSLTCTTCQGSGIQPRYLDRREFKDDD' A
#
# COMPACT_ATOMS: atom_id res chain seq x y z
N MET A 1 8.28 1.26 -16.99
CA MET A 1 7.33 0.38 -16.28
C MET A 1 7.12 0.99 -14.90
N GLN A 2 5.91 1.41 -14.58
CA GLN A 2 5.63 2.03 -13.28
C GLN A 2 5.33 0.89 -12.29
N HIS A 3 6.20 0.66 -11.32
CA HIS A 3 5.96 -0.33 -10.27
C HIS A 3 4.72 0.09 -9.47
N CYS A 4 3.68 -0.74 -9.49
CA CYS A 4 2.40 -0.43 -8.83
C CYS A 4 2.38 -0.76 -7.33
N ALA A 5 3.50 -1.14 -6.71
CA ALA A 5 3.49 -1.41 -5.28
C ALA A 5 3.52 -0.09 -4.50
N GLU A 6 2.40 0.28 -3.88
CA GLU A 6 2.37 1.43 -2.97
C GLU A 6 2.94 1.03 -1.62
N ARG A 7 3.84 1.85 -1.08
CA ARG A 7 4.37 1.70 0.28
C ARG A 7 3.20 1.66 1.26
N CYS A 8 3.16 0.68 2.15
CA CYS A 8 2.10 0.59 3.16
C CYS A 8 2.20 1.80 4.09
N ARG A 9 1.20 2.68 4.02
CA ARG A 9 1.16 3.93 4.80
C ARG A 9 1.04 3.72 6.32
N PHE A 10 0.59 2.54 6.76
CA PHE A 10 0.36 2.24 8.17
C PHE A 10 1.64 1.84 8.90
N CYS A 11 2.48 1.00 8.28
CA CYS A 11 3.79 0.63 8.83
C CYS A 11 4.93 1.44 8.21
N MET A 12 4.63 2.40 7.33
CA MET A 12 5.64 3.11 6.53
C MET A 12 6.61 2.13 5.86
N GLY A 13 6.12 1.01 5.36
CA GLY A 13 6.94 0.01 4.68
C GLY A 13 7.87 -0.85 5.54
N THR A 14 7.79 -0.77 6.87
CA THR A 14 8.60 -1.65 7.74
C THR A 14 8.03 -3.05 7.87
N GLY A 15 6.74 -3.25 7.56
CA GLY A 15 6.02 -4.50 7.78
C GLY A 15 5.56 -4.71 9.23
N SER A 16 5.88 -3.81 10.15
CA SER A 16 5.46 -3.91 11.56
C SER A 16 4.94 -2.57 12.09
N VAL A 17 4.07 -2.65 13.09
CA VAL A 17 3.61 -1.47 13.85
C VAL A 17 4.17 -1.59 15.26
N THR A 18 4.76 -0.51 15.76
CA THR A 18 5.24 -0.42 17.14
C THR A 18 4.32 0.51 17.91
N VAL A 19 3.85 0.04 19.07
CA VAL A 19 3.02 0.82 20.00
C VAL A 19 3.80 0.98 21.30
N GLU A 20 3.87 2.21 21.82
CA GLU A 20 4.45 2.47 23.14
C GLU A 20 3.36 2.33 24.20
N LEU A 21 3.56 1.42 25.15
CA LEU A 21 2.60 1.12 26.22
C LEU A 21 2.87 1.92 27.51
N GLY A 22 4.00 2.65 27.55
CA GLY A 22 4.47 3.38 28.74
C GLY A 22 5.48 2.59 29.56
N GLY A 23 6.22 3.27 30.44
CA GLY A 23 7.26 2.65 31.28
C GLY A 23 8.32 1.91 30.46
N ASP A 24 8.77 2.51 29.36
CA ASP A 24 9.72 1.96 28.39
C ASP A 24 9.29 0.65 27.70
N GLN A 25 8.04 0.21 27.89
CA GLN A 25 7.49 -0.96 27.20
C GLN A 25 7.00 -0.59 25.81
N LYS A 26 7.38 -1.43 24.84
CA LYS A 26 6.93 -1.34 23.45
C LYS A 26 6.39 -2.69 23.01
N GLU A 27 5.28 -2.66 22.28
CA GLU A 27 4.74 -3.82 21.61
C GLU A 27 4.98 -3.69 20.11
N VAL A 28 5.56 -4.73 19.51
CA VAL A 28 5.78 -4.81 18.06
C VAL A 28 4.88 -5.89 17.50
N SER A 29 4.00 -5.52 16.57
CA SER A 29 3.10 -6.45 15.90
C SER A 29 3.33 -6.44 14.39
N ARG A 30 3.04 -7.58 13.74
CA ARG A 30 2.98 -7.67 12.28
C ARG A 30 1.91 -6.71 11.78
N CYS A 31 2.24 -5.88 10.79
CA CYS A 31 1.26 -4.94 10.25
C CYS A 31 0.17 -5.70 9.48
N ILE A 32 -1.04 -5.75 10.05
CA ILE A 32 -2.19 -6.46 9.47
C ILE A 32 -2.61 -5.88 8.12
N ASN A 33 -2.37 -4.58 7.89
CA ASN A 33 -2.82 -3.89 6.69
C ASN A 33 -2.02 -4.29 5.44
N CYS A 34 -0.78 -4.76 5.61
CA CYS A 34 0.04 -5.26 4.52
C CYS A 34 0.49 -6.71 4.75
N ASP A 35 -0.09 -7.40 5.72
CA ASP A 35 0.35 -8.71 6.18
C ASP A 35 1.89 -8.80 6.33
N GLY A 36 2.52 -7.78 6.91
CA GLY A 36 3.99 -7.74 7.08
C GLY A 36 4.84 -7.50 5.82
N VAL A 37 4.26 -7.38 4.63
CA VAL A 37 4.99 -7.18 3.37
C VAL A 37 5.63 -5.78 3.27
N GLY A 38 5.03 -4.77 3.89
CA GLY A 38 5.49 -3.37 3.79
C GLY A 38 4.95 -2.61 2.57
N SER A 39 4.22 -3.28 1.68
CA SER A 39 3.50 -2.65 0.58
C SER A 39 2.05 -3.10 0.54
N LEU A 40 1.16 -2.23 0.05
CA LEU A 40 -0.20 -2.61 -0.28
C LEU A 40 -0.20 -3.19 -1.69
N THR A 41 -0.86 -4.33 -1.86
CA THR A 41 -1.08 -4.91 -3.19
C THR A 41 -1.95 -3.95 -3.99
N CYS A 42 -1.40 -3.44 -5.08
CA CYS A 42 -2.16 -2.61 -6.01
C CYS A 42 -3.30 -3.42 -6.62
N THR A 43 -4.52 -2.95 -6.39
CA THR A 43 -5.75 -3.63 -6.82
C THR A 43 -5.87 -3.73 -8.33
N THR A 44 -5.25 -2.80 -9.06
CA THR A 44 -5.25 -2.80 -10.52
C THR A 44 -4.31 -3.86 -11.13
N CYS A 45 -3.12 -4.07 -10.55
CA CYS A 45 -2.16 -5.04 -11.08
C CYS A 45 -2.21 -6.40 -10.35
N GLN A 46 -2.92 -6.47 -9.22
CA GLN A 46 -3.06 -7.65 -8.36
C GLN A 46 -1.71 -8.32 -8.02
N GLY A 47 -0.66 -7.51 -7.84
CA GLY A 47 0.68 -8.00 -7.50
C GLY A 47 1.56 -8.36 -8.70
N SER A 48 1.08 -8.27 -9.95
CA SER A 48 1.92 -8.48 -11.14
C SER A 48 2.98 -7.38 -11.34
N GLY A 49 2.84 -6.24 -10.65
CA GLY A 49 3.72 -5.09 -10.79
C GLY A 49 3.55 -4.30 -12.09
N ILE A 50 2.67 -4.76 -12.98
CA ILE A 50 2.45 -4.19 -14.32
C ILE A 50 1.02 -3.66 -14.37
N GLN A 51 0.86 -2.34 -14.45
CA GLN A 51 -0.38 -1.78 -14.96
C GLN A 51 -0.23 -1.56 -16.48
N PRO A 52 -1.08 -2.18 -17.32
CA PRO A 52 -1.17 -1.81 -18.73
C PRO A 52 -1.54 -0.33 -18.82
N ARG A 53 -0.90 0.43 -19.73
CA ARG A 53 -1.16 1.87 -19.94
C ARG A 53 -2.51 2.17 -20.61
N TYR A 54 -3.59 1.52 -20.15
CA TYR A 54 -4.93 1.73 -20.66
C TYR A 54 -5.86 2.44 -19.65
N LEU A 55 -5.46 2.55 -18.38
CA LEU A 55 -6.20 3.28 -17.35
C LEU A 55 -5.69 4.72 -17.17
N ASP A 56 -5.27 5.37 -18.26
CA ASP A 56 -5.20 6.83 -18.26
C ASP A 56 -6.63 7.34 -18.04
N ARG A 57 -6.74 8.33 -17.16
CA ARG A 57 -7.97 8.93 -16.63
C ARG A 57 -9.06 8.95 -17.72
N ARG A 58 -10.22 8.33 -17.47
CA ARG A 58 -11.39 8.45 -18.36
C ARG A 58 -11.58 9.93 -18.63
N GLU A 59 -11.28 10.37 -19.85
CA GLU A 59 -11.73 11.65 -20.36
C GLU A 59 -13.26 11.52 -20.38
N PHE A 60 -13.91 11.94 -19.30
CA PHE A 60 -15.33 12.19 -19.33
C PHE A 60 -15.50 13.32 -20.33
N LYS A 61 -15.85 12.98 -21.56
CA LYS A 61 -16.50 13.93 -22.44
C LYS A 61 -17.83 14.22 -21.79
N ASP A 62 -17.95 15.42 -21.22
CA ASP A 62 -19.25 16.03 -20.98
C ASP A 62 -19.92 16.16 -22.36
N ASP A 63 -20.96 15.36 -22.60
CA ASP A 63 -21.90 15.59 -23.69
C ASP A 63 -22.84 16.73 -23.26
N ASP A 64 -22.96 17.72 -24.15
CA ASP A 64 -23.63 19.03 -24.10
C ASP A 64 -24.82 19.22 -23.13
#